data_AF-A0A843T6P0-F1
#
_entry.id   AF-A0A843T6P0-F1
#
_cell.length_a   1.000
_cell.length_b   1.000
_cell.length_c   1.000
_cell.angle_alpha   90.00
_cell.angle_beta   90.00
_cell.angle_gamma   90.00
#
_symmetry.space_group_name_H-M   'P 1'
#
loop_
_entity.id
_entity.type
_entity.pdbx_description
1 polymer ?
#
loop_
_entity_poly.entity_id
_entity_poly.type
_entity_poly.pdbx_seq_one_letter_code
_entity_poly.pdbx_strand_id
1 'polypeptide(L)'
;MDNERNTSEERNFRDEAGTGWTAFAADAIVAHGRPGAVLAFRAAEGGSGESFHSTVTFNSTPAANFALRTMSEKDLRRRLSLARVAAGSV
;
A
#
# COMPACT_ATOMS: atom_id res chain seq x y z
N MET A 1 27.09 11.57 -0.02
CA MET A 1 25.69 11.76 0.44
C MET A 1 24.86 10.93 -0.50
N ASP A 2 24.93 9.64 -0.27
CA ASP A 2 24.47 8.60 -1.17
C ASP A 2 23.03 8.35 -0.75
N ASN A 3 22.15 9.12 -1.39
CA ASN A 3 20.73 9.17 -1.11
C ASN A 3 20.14 7.78 -1.42
N GLU A 4 20.14 6.90 -0.41
CA GLU A 4 19.49 5.60 -0.41
C GLU A 4 18.15 5.76 -1.11
N ARG A 5 18.09 5.27 -2.36
CA ARG A 5 16.82 5.12 -3.06
C ARG A 5 16.04 4.15 -2.20
N ASN A 6 15.13 4.69 -1.40
CA ASN A 6 14.07 3.94 -0.75
C ASN A 6 13.27 3.32 -1.90
N THR A 7 13.69 2.14 -2.35
CA THR A 7 13.01 1.39 -3.41
C THR A 7 11.76 0.81 -2.76
N SER A 8 10.76 1.66 -2.53
CA SER A 8 9.40 1.21 -2.30
C SER A 8 9.02 0.40 -3.52
N GLU A 9 8.86 -0.91 -3.35
CA GLU A 9 8.46 -1.77 -4.44
C GLU A 9 7.00 -1.44 -4.75
N GLU A 10 6.75 -0.99 -5.98
CA GLU A 10 5.42 -0.68 -6.46
C GLU A 10 4.89 -1.85 -7.28
N ARG A 11 3.63 -2.18 -7.07
CA ARG A 11 2.96 -3.22 -7.83
C ARG A 11 1.64 -2.74 -8.38
N ASN A 12 1.51 -2.82 -9.69
CA ASN A 12 0.26 -2.49 -10.38
C ASN A 12 -0.67 -3.71 -10.40
N PHE A 13 -1.96 -3.46 -10.21
CA PHE A 13 -3.03 -4.43 -10.35
C PHE A 13 -4.31 -3.72 -10.79
N ARG A 14 -5.29 -4.48 -11.25
CA ARG A 14 -6.64 -3.95 -11.52
C ARG A 14 -7.61 -4.42 -10.44
N ASP A 15 -8.55 -3.58 -10.04
CA ASP A 15 -9.66 -4.02 -9.18
C ASP A 15 -10.79 -4.71 -9.98
N GLU A 16 -11.88 -5.10 -9.32
CA GLU A 16 -13.00 -5.82 -9.93
C GLU A 16 -13.76 -5.00 -10.97
N ALA A 17 -13.78 -3.67 -10.84
CA ALA A 17 -14.32 -2.72 -11.82
C ALA A 17 -13.34 -2.45 -12.99
N GLY A 18 -12.13 -3.03 -12.96
CA GLY A 18 -11.11 -2.85 -13.99
C GLY A 18 -10.27 -1.57 -13.84
N THR A 19 -10.47 -0.76 -12.80
CA THR A 19 -9.64 0.41 -12.53
C THR A 19 -8.23 0.00 -12.14
N GLY A 20 -7.23 0.71 -12.66
CA GLY A 20 -5.81 0.47 -12.38
C GLY A 20 -5.39 1.07 -11.02
N TRP A 21 -4.69 0.28 -10.23
CA TRP A 21 -4.18 0.65 -8.91
C TRP A 21 -2.71 0.31 -8.78
N THR A 22 -2.02 1.08 -7.97
CA THR A 22 -0.63 0.86 -7.59
C THR A 22 -0.56 0.65 -6.09
N ALA A 23 -0.13 -0.53 -5.67
CA ALA A 23 0.17 -0.86 -4.28
C ALA A 23 1.64 -0.59 -3.99
N PHE A 24 1.94 0.03 -2.85
CA PHE A 24 3.31 0.36 -2.45
C PHE A 24 3.44 0.31 -0.93
N ALA A 25 4.67 0.15 -0.43
CA ALA A 25 4.96 0.27 0.99
C ALA A 25 5.11 1.75 1.34
N ALA A 26 4.34 2.20 2.34
CA ALA A 26 4.43 3.54 2.89
C ALA A 26 4.92 3.49 4.33
N ASP A 27 5.86 4.36 4.69
CA ASP A 27 6.35 4.49 6.06
C ASP A 27 5.20 4.91 6.99
N ALA A 28 5.12 4.28 8.16
CA ALA A 28 4.08 4.54 9.14
C ALA A 28 4.63 4.38 10.57
N ILE A 29 3.99 5.07 11.51
CA ILE A 29 4.22 4.80 12.93
C ILE A 29 3.25 3.71 13.36
N VAL A 30 3.81 2.56 13.72
CA VAL A 30 3.03 1.40 14.18
C VAL A 30 2.86 1.44 15.69
N ALA A 31 2.12 0.46 16.23
CA ALA A 31 1.83 0.38 17.66
C ALA A 31 3.09 0.60 18.54
N HIS A 32 2.91 1.29 19.66
CA HIS A 32 3.99 1.70 20.57
C HIS A 32 4.99 2.72 20.00
N GLY A 33 4.58 3.51 18.99
CA GLY A 33 5.38 4.62 18.48
C GLY A 33 6.61 4.18 17.68
N ARG A 34 6.62 2.93 17.20
CA ARG A 34 7.76 2.37 16.48
C ARG A 34 7.69 2.74 15.00
N PRO A 35 8.83 3.03 14.34
CA PRO A 35 8.85 3.14 12.89
C PRO A 35 8.52 1.77 12.30
N GLY A 36 7.63 1.76 11.32
CA GLY A 36 7.24 0.58 10.57
C GLY A 36 6.69 1.01 9.21
N ALA A 37 5.89 0.15 8.60
CA ALA A 37 5.30 0.43 7.30
C ALA A 37 3.87 -0.10 7.19
N VAL A 38 3.11 0.42 6.25
CA VAL A 38 1.79 -0.09 5.86
C VAL A 38 1.76 -0.31 4.36
N LEU A 39 0.81 -1.13 3.91
CA LEU A 39 0.47 -1.18 2.49
C LEU A 39 -0.40 0.01 2.15
N ALA A 40 0.00 0.80 1.18
CA ALA A 40 -0.77 1.91 0.65
C ALA A 40 -1.17 1.65 -0.81
N PHE A 41 -2.26 2.26 -1.23
CA PHE A 41 -2.80 2.13 -2.57
C PHE A 41 -3.12 3.49 -3.16
N ARG A 42 -2.75 3.70 -4.42
CA ARG A 42 -3.11 4.89 -5.19
C ARG A 42 -3.63 4.49 -6.57
N ALA A 43 -4.49 5.32 -7.16
CA ALA A 43 -4.93 5.10 -8.53
C ALA A 43 -3.72 5.21 -9.50
N ALA A 44 -3.67 4.33 -10.50
CA ALA A 44 -2.57 4.33 -11.48
C ALA A 44 -2.69 5.49 -12.48
N GLU A 45 -3.91 5.92 -12.79
CA GLU A 45 -4.20 7.04 -13.69
C GLU A 45 -4.22 8.35 -12.90
N GLY A 46 -3.04 8.98 -12.76
CA GLY A 46 -2.77 10.43 -12.70
C GLY A 46 -3.56 11.37 -11.77
N GLY A 47 -4.57 10.89 -11.05
CA GLY A 47 -5.33 11.70 -10.12
C GLY A 47 -4.46 12.02 -8.93
N SER A 48 -4.47 13.29 -8.51
CA SER A 48 -4.03 13.74 -7.19
C SER A 48 -4.97 13.16 -6.12
N GLY A 49 -5.08 11.83 -6.09
CA GLY A 49 -6.06 11.07 -5.36
C GLY A 49 -5.43 10.52 -4.09
N GLU A 50 -6.12 10.74 -2.98
CA GLU A 50 -5.86 10.14 -1.68
C GLU A 50 -5.22 8.74 -1.78
N SER A 51 -4.09 8.57 -1.10
CA SER A 51 -3.53 7.25 -0.90
C SER A 51 -4.34 6.55 0.17
N PHE A 52 -4.90 5.39 -0.17
CA PHE A 52 -5.62 4.56 0.79
C PHE A 52 -4.61 3.74 1.58
N HIS A 53 -4.50 4.03 2.87
CA HIS A 53 -3.63 3.26 3.75
C HIS A 53 -4.37 2.02 4.27
N SER A 54 -3.76 0.86 4.09
CA SER A 54 -4.25 -0.37 4.69
C SER A 54 -4.11 -0.31 6.21
N THR A 55 -5.01 -1.00 6.89
CA THR A 55 -4.96 -1.19 8.35
C THR A 55 -3.89 -2.19 8.78
N VAL A 56 -3.25 -2.88 7.83
CA VAL A 56 -2.18 -3.84 8.11
C VAL A 56 -0.84 -3.11 8.27
N THR A 57 -0.32 -3.16 9.48
CA THR A 57 1.00 -2.64 9.84
C THR A 57 2.07 -3.72 9.79
N PHE A 58 3.25 -3.32 9.32
CA PHE A 58 4.47 -4.12 9.25
C PHE A 58 5.53 -3.48 10.14
N ASN A 59 6.38 -4.32 10.74
CA ASN A 59 7.47 -3.84 11.60
C ASN A 59 8.56 -3.08 10.82
N SER A 60 8.56 -3.16 9.48
CA SER A 60 9.54 -2.49 8.62
C SER A 60 9.09 -2.42 7.16
N THR A 61 9.63 -1.46 6.40
CA THR A 61 9.40 -1.29 4.95
C THR A 61 9.81 -2.53 4.13
N PRO A 62 10.95 -3.21 4.41
CA PRO A 62 11.29 -4.47 3.74
C PRO A 62 10.24 -5.57 3.94
N ALA A 63 9.61 -5.65 5.12
CA ALA A 63 8.56 -6.64 5.37
C ALA A 63 7.28 -6.32 4.56
N ALA A 64 6.93 -5.04 4.43
CA ALA A 64 5.83 -4.61 3.58
C ALA A 64 6.11 -4.87 2.08
N ASN A 65 7.33 -4.61 1.62
CA ASN A 65 7.78 -4.93 0.25
C ASN A 65 7.73 -6.43 -0.04
N PHE A 66 8.21 -7.26 0.89
CA PHE A 66 8.13 -8.72 0.76
C PHE A 66 6.67 -9.20 0.67
N ALA A 67 5.79 -8.63 1.49
CA ALA A 67 4.35 -8.86 1.41
C ALA A 67 3.77 -8.48 0.03
N LEU A 68 4.10 -7.31 -0.50
CA LEU A 68 3.63 -6.85 -1.82
C LEU A 68 3.98 -7.83 -2.95
N ARG A 69 5.19 -8.40 -2.90
CA ARG A 69 5.70 -9.36 -3.88
C ARG A 69 5.02 -10.72 -3.81
N THR A 70 4.69 -11.16 -2.60
CA THR A 70 4.19 -12.52 -2.35
C THR A 70 2.67 -12.60 -2.37
N MET A 71 1.97 -11.50 -2.13
CA MET A 71 0.51 -11.46 -2.13
C MET A 71 -0.07 -11.74 -3.51
N SER A 72 -1.24 -12.39 -3.56
CA SER A 72 -1.97 -12.52 -4.83
C SER A 72 -2.70 -11.21 -5.16
N GLU A 73 -3.03 -10.98 -6.43
CA GLU A 73 -3.85 -9.83 -6.81
C GLU A 73 -5.21 -9.83 -6.09
N LYS A 74 -5.81 -11.01 -5.86
CA LYS A 74 -7.04 -11.16 -5.07
C LYS A 74 -6.89 -10.59 -3.66
N ASP A 75 -5.75 -10.84 -3.00
CA ASP A 75 -5.48 -10.31 -1.68
C ASP A 75 -5.22 -8.80 -1.70
N LEU A 76 -4.57 -8.29 -2.75
CA LEU A 76 -4.38 -6.84 -2.94
C LEU A 76 -5.74 -6.13 -3.13
N ARG A 77 -6.63 -6.67 -3.96
CA ARG A 77 -8.01 -6.15 -4.14
C ARG A 77 -8.78 -6.15 -2.84
N ARG A 78 -8.72 -7.24 -2.07
CA ARG A 78 -9.36 -7.33 -0.75
C ARG A 78 -8.84 -6.25 0.21
N ARG A 79 -7.53 -6.04 0.25
CA ARG A 79 -6.91 -5.00 1.10
C ARG A 79 -7.25 -3.59 0.65
N LEU A 80 -7.30 -3.33 -0.65
CA LEU A 80 -7.77 -2.06 -1.21
C LEU A 80 -9.21 -1.78 -0.80
N SER A 81 -10.10 -2.77 -0.93
CA SER A 81 -11.51 -2.64 -0.51
C SER A 81 -11.61 -2.27 0.98
N LEU A 82 -10.86 -2.96 1.85
CA LEU A 82 -10.81 -2.64 3.28
C LEU A 82 -10.24 -1.23 3.55
N ALA A 83 -9.21 -0.82 2.83
CA ALA A 83 -8.60 0.50 2.99
C ALA A 83 -9.56 1.64 2.56
N ARG A 84 -10.35 1.43 1.50
CA ARG A 84 -11.39 2.38 1.06
C ARG A 84 -12.50 2.52 2.09
N VAL A 85 -12.97 1.41 2.65
CA VAL A 85 -13.96 1.40 3.73
C VAL A 85 -13.42 2.12 4.98
N ALA A 86 -12.18 1.84 5.37
CA ALA A 86 -11.54 2.48 6.52
C ALA A 86 -11.34 4.00 6.32
N ALA A 87 -11.10 4.44 5.08
CA ALA A 87 -11.00 5.86 4.72
C ALA A 87 -12.37 6.56 4.60
N GLY A 88 -13.49 5.85 4.78
CA GLY A 88 -14.83 6.41 4.63
C GLY A 88 -15.24 6.69 3.17
N SER A 89 -14.43 6.24 2.19
CA SER A 89 -14.78 6.24 0.77
C SER A 89 -15.64 5.02 0.45
N VAL A 90 -16.94 5.10 0.74
CA VAL A 90 -17.97 4.13 0.30
C VAL A 90 -18.62 4.58 -1.00
#